data_AF-A0A3A4UJ32-F1
#
_entry.id   AF-A0A3A4UJ32-F1
#
_cell.length_a   1.000
_cell.length_b   1.000
_cell.length_c   1.000
_cell.angle_alpha   90.00
_cell.angle_beta   90.00
_cell.angle_gamma   90.00
#
_symmetry.space_group_name_H-M   'P 1'
#
loop_
_entity.id
_entity.type
_entity.pdbx_description
1 polymer ?
#
loop_
_entity_poly.entity_id
_entity_poly.type
_entity_poly.pdbx_seq_one_letter_code
_entity_poly.pdbx_strand_id
1 'polypeptide(L)'
;MVQAESSEIYIAFENSFPAADGWMALACFISAAGLLLRRHWGVLFGIAAGSAMIFLGLMDVLFNIEQGMYAVITAEMAVEILINVWTLGFGAFVLWFLWSRRSELGV
;
A
#
# COMPACT_ATOMS: atom_id res chain seq x y z
N MET A 1 24.02 15.68 14.25
CA MET A 1 24.16 15.51 12.79
C MET A 1 23.31 14.35 12.27
N VAL A 2 23.12 13.26 13.01
CA VAL A 2 22.27 12.10 12.63
C VAL A 2 20.80 12.45 12.34
N GLN A 3 20.16 13.36 13.09
CA GLN A 3 18.74 13.69 12.85
C GLN A 3 18.47 14.58 11.61
N ALA A 4 19.45 15.39 11.19
CA ALA A 4 19.29 16.22 10.00
C ALA A 4 19.43 15.37 8.73
N GLU A 5 20.37 14.43 8.74
CA GLU A 5 20.59 13.48 7.65
C GLU A 5 19.42 12.48 7.55
N SER A 6 18.89 11.99 8.68
CA SER A 6 17.70 11.14 8.67
C SER A 6 16.47 11.88 8.16
N SER A 7 16.34 13.19 8.40
CA SER A 7 15.23 14.00 7.88
C SER A 7 15.31 14.18 6.36
N GLU A 8 16.49 14.43 5.79
CA GLU A 8 16.65 14.53 4.34
C GLU A 8 16.42 13.18 3.64
N ILE A 9 16.97 12.09 4.22
CA ILE A 9 16.76 10.72 3.71
C ILE A 9 15.28 10.35 3.79
N TYR A 10 14.62 10.65 4.91
CA TYR A 10 13.19 10.41 5.11
C TYR A 10 12.35 11.18 4.09
N ILE A 11 12.62 12.48 3.88
CA ILE A 11 11.89 13.28 2.88
C ILE A 11 12.13 12.75 1.46
N ALA A 12 13.36 12.35 1.13
CA ALA A 12 13.68 11.78 -0.18
C ALA A 12 12.95 10.43 -0.39
N PHE A 13 12.86 9.62 0.66
CA PHE A 13 12.12 8.37 0.67
C PHE A 13 10.62 8.59 0.48
N GLU A 14 10.00 9.47 1.28
CA GLU A 14 8.59 9.86 1.16
C GLU A 14 8.26 10.40 -0.25
N ASN A 15 9.14 11.24 -0.82
CA ASN A 15 9.00 11.77 -2.18
C ASN A 15 9.17 10.72 -3.29
N SER A 16 9.59 9.49 -2.99
CA SER A 16 9.66 8.40 -3.96
C SER A 16 8.32 7.71 -4.19
N PHE A 17 7.38 7.87 -3.24
CA PHE A 17 6.07 7.21 -3.28
C PHE A 17 4.96 7.86 -4.11
N PRO A 18 4.90 9.19 -4.39
CA PRO A 18 3.75 9.80 -5.06
C PRO A 18 3.37 9.15 -6.39
N ALA A 19 4.35 8.71 -7.17
CA ALA A 19 4.10 8.00 -8.42
C ALA A 19 3.54 6.58 -8.19
N ALA A 20 4.08 5.86 -7.20
CA ALA A 20 3.65 4.51 -6.87
C ALA A 20 2.27 4.50 -6.18
N ASP A 21 2.02 5.46 -5.29
CA ASP A 21 0.72 5.72 -4.67
C ASP A 21 -0.32 6.11 -5.72
N GLY A 22 0.06 6.95 -6.68
CA GLY A 22 -0.78 7.31 -7.81
C GLY A 22 -1.18 6.09 -8.65
N TRP A 23 -0.25 5.17 -8.91
CA TRP A 23 -0.55 3.91 -9.59
C TRP A 23 -1.49 3.02 -8.77
N MET A 24 -1.24 2.86 -7.47
CA MET A 24 -2.10 2.10 -6.56
C MET A 24 -3.52 2.68 -6.55
N ALA A 25 -3.65 4.01 -6.40
CA ALA A 25 -4.93 4.71 -6.40
C ALA A 25 -5.68 4.55 -7.73
N LEU A 26 -4.98 4.64 -8.86
CA LEU A 26 -5.55 4.41 -10.19
C LEU A 26 -6.05 2.96 -10.33
N ALA A 27 -5.27 1.98 -9.91
CA ALA A 27 -5.68 0.58 -9.92
C ALA A 27 -6.91 0.34 -9.03
N CYS A 28 -6.98 0.95 -7.85
CA CYS A 28 -8.17 0.94 -6.99
C CYS A 28 -9.40 1.52 -7.70
N PHE A 29 -9.24 2.67 -8.37
CA PHE A 29 -10.35 3.34 -9.06
C PHE A 29 -10.88 2.50 -10.22
N ILE A 30 -9.98 1.94 -11.03
CA ILE A 30 -10.34 1.05 -12.13
C ILE A 30 -10.99 -0.22 -11.55
N SER A 31 -10.42 -0.84 -10.53
CA SER A 31 -11.04 -1.98 -9.83
C SER A 31 -12.49 -1.70 -9.42
N ALA A 32 -12.71 -0.58 -8.72
CA ALA A 32 -14.04 -0.17 -8.27
C ALA A 32 -15.01 0.02 -9.45
N ALA A 33 -14.60 0.72 -10.50
CA ALA A 33 -15.41 0.91 -11.70
C ALA A 33 -15.74 -0.44 -12.38
N GLY A 34 -14.79 -1.35 -12.46
CA GLY A 34 -14.96 -2.67 -13.09
C GLY A 34 -15.90 -3.57 -12.30
N LEU A 35 -15.78 -3.58 -10.97
CA LEU A 35 -16.65 -4.34 -10.09
C LEU A 35 -18.09 -3.80 -10.11
N LEU A 36 -18.27 -2.47 -10.14
CA LEU A 36 -19.59 -1.83 -10.28
C LEU A 36 -20.26 -2.16 -11.63
N LEU A 37 -19.46 -2.22 -12.70
CA LEU A 37 -19.94 -2.56 -14.04
C LEU A 37 -20.03 -4.08 -14.30
N ARG A 38 -19.73 -4.92 -13.29
CA ARG A 38 -19.66 -6.38 -13.38
C ARG A 38 -18.77 -6.84 -14.55
N ARG A 39 -17.56 -6.30 -14.61
CA ARG A 39 -16.57 -6.65 -15.62
C ARG A 39 -15.40 -7.38 -15.00
N HIS A 40 -14.98 -8.46 -15.65
CA HIS A 40 -13.78 -9.25 -15.33
C HIS A 40 -12.49 -8.43 -15.11
N TRP A 41 -12.32 -7.29 -15.78
CA TRP A 41 -11.14 -6.44 -15.57
C TRP A 41 -11.12 -5.76 -14.19
N GLY A 42 -12.27 -5.60 -13.52
CA GLY A 42 -12.32 -5.09 -12.14
C GLY A 42 -11.55 -5.99 -11.17
N VAL A 43 -11.68 -7.31 -11.32
CA VAL A 43 -10.94 -8.28 -10.51
C VAL A 43 -9.43 -8.17 -10.76
N LEU A 44 -9.01 -8.04 -12.02
CA LEU A 44 -7.60 -7.88 -12.40
C LEU A 44 -6.97 -6.65 -11.73
N PHE A 45 -7.60 -5.48 -11.88
CA PHE A 45 -7.09 -4.23 -11.31
C PHE A 45 -7.17 -4.22 -9.78
N GLY A 46 -8.14 -4.91 -9.18
CA GLY A 46 -8.20 -5.05 -7.73
C GLY A 46 -7.09 -5.94 -7.16
N ILE A 47 -6.70 -7.00 -7.88
CA ILE A 47 -5.53 -7.80 -7.53
C ILE A 47 -4.25 -6.95 -7.65
N ALA A 48 -4.11 -6.18 -8.73
CA ALA A 48 -2.97 -5.28 -8.90
C ALA A 48 -2.90 -4.23 -7.78
N ALA A 49 -4.04 -3.65 -7.40
CA ALA A 49 -4.14 -2.69 -6.30
C ALA A 49 -3.75 -3.32 -4.95
N GLY A 50 -4.28 -4.50 -4.63
CA GLY A 50 -3.92 -5.21 -3.39
C GLY A 50 -2.44 -5.56 -3.32
N SER A 51 -1.83 -5.98 -4.44
CA SER A 51 -0.39 -6.23 -4.52
C SER A 51 0.44 -4.95 -4.35
N ALA A 52 -0.01 -3.82 -4.92
CA ALA A 52 0.67 -2.54 -4.77
C ALA A 52 0.66 -2.06 -3.31
N MET A 53 -0.48 -2.19 -2.61
CA MET A 53 -0.57 -1.87 -1.17
C MET A 53 0.44 -2.68 -0.35
N ILE A 54 0.52 -4.00 -0.57
CA ILE A 54 1.47 -4.84 0.15
C ILE A 54 2.90 -4.41 -0.13
N PHE A 55 3.25 -4.17 -1.40
CA PHE A 55 4.60 -3.76 -1.78
C PHE A 55 4.99 -2.43 -1.10
N LEU A 56 4.11 -1.44 -1.11
CA LEU A 56 4.34 -0.14 -0.46
C LEU A 56 4.50 -0.28 1.05
N GLY A 57 3.63 -1.06 1.71
CA GLY A 57 3.77 -1.35 3.15
C GLY A 57 5.07 -2.08 3.49
N LEU A 58 5.52 -3.01 2.65
CA LEU A 58 6.81 -3.69 2.86
C LEU A 58 8.00 -2.74 2.69
N MET A 59 7.94 -1.82 1.72
CA MET A 59 8.98 -0.81 1.52
C MET A 59 9.11 0.10 2.75
N ASP A 60 7.98 0.55 3.29
CA ASP A 60 7.93 1.41 4.46
C ASP A 60 8.39 0.69 5.73
N VAL A 61 7.93 -0.55 5.96
CA VAL A 61 8.42 -1.41 7.06
C VAL A 61 9.93 -1.63 6.97
N LEU A 62 10.46 -1.92 5.78
CA LEU A 62 11.90 -2.14 5.59
C LEU A 62 12.69 -0.87 5.92
N PHE A 63 12.25 0.30 5.42
CA PHE A 63 12.91 1.57 5.73
C PHE A 63 12.94 1.84 7.24
N ASN A 64 11.81 1.64 7.92
CA ASN A 64 11.71 1.83 9.36
C ASN A 64 12.64 0.91 10.17
N ILE A 65 12.78 -0.34 9.73
CA ILE A 65 13.71 -1.30 10.36
C ILE A 65 15.16 -0.86 10.14
N GLU A 66 15.53 -0.53 8.90
CA GLU A 66 16.91 -0.13 8.55
C GLU A 66 17.33 1.18 9.25
N GLN A 67 16.40 2.12 9.43
CA GLN A 67 16.66 3.38 10.14
C GLN A 67 16.46 3.28 11.66
N GLY A 68 16.03 2.13 12.19
CA GLY A 68 15.76 1.93 13.62
C GLY A 68 14.59 2.77 14.15
N MET A 69 13.71 3.24 13.27
CA MET A 69 12.62 4.18 13.56
C MET A 69 11.56 3.58 14.50
N TYR A 70 11.31 2.27 14.43
CA TYR A 70 10.35 1.60 15.34
C TYR A 70 10.76 1.61 16.82
N ALA A 71 12.04 1.87 17.14
CA ALA A 71 12.47 2.04 18.52
C ALA A 71 12.09 3.42 19.10
N VAL A 72 11.65 4.35 18.26
CA VAL A 72 11.30 5.72 18.62
C VAL A 72 9.79 5.80 18.83
N ILE A 73 9.37 6.08 20.08
CA ILE A 73 7.93 6.18 20.41
C ILE A 73 7.48 7.63 20.19
N THR A 74 6.99 7.94 18.99
CA THR A 74 6.37 9.22 18.62
C THR A 74 4.96 9.01 18.07
N ALA A 75 4.16 10.08 18.07
CA ALA A 75 2.82 10.05 17.49
C ALA A 75 2.84 9.80 15.97
N GLU A 76 3.85 10.33 15.27
CA GLU A 76 4.07 10.13 13.83
C GLU A 76 4.31 8.65 13.52
N MET A 77 5.20 8.00 14.29
CA MET A 77 5.47 6.57 14.16
C MET A 77 4.24 5.70 14.43
N ALA A 78 3.36 6.12 15.36
CA ALA A 78 2.11 5.40 15.61
C ALA A 78 1.17 5.44 14.39
N VAL A 79 1.12 6.56 13.67
CA VAL A 79 0.34 6.68 12.42
C VAL A 79 0.98 5.82 11.33
N GLU A 80 2.30 5.84 11.21
CA GLU A 80 3.05 5.05 10.24
C GLU A 80 2.86 3.53 10.44
N ILE A 81 2.91 3.07 11.70
CA ILE A 81 2.57 1.67 12.04
C ILE A 81 1.14 1.33 11.64
N LEU A 82 0.18 2.23 11.89
CA LEU A 82 -1.22 2.03 11.49
C LEU A 82 -1.35 1.91 9.96
N ILE A 83 -0.68 2.78 9.21
CA ILE A 83 -0.65 2.74 7.74
C ILE A 83 -0.05 1.43 7.27
N ASN A 84 1.07 0.99 7.82
CA ASN A 84 1.72 -0.28 7.49
C ASN A 84 0.83 -1.49 7.74
N VAL A 85 0.19 -1.55 8.91
CA VAL A 85 -0.77 -2.61 9.23
C VAL A 85 -1.94 -2.59 8.26
N TRP A 86 -2.43 -1.41 7.91
CA TRP A 86 -3.52 -1.27 6.95
C TRP A 86 -3.11 -1.72 5.54
N THR A 87 -2.01 -1.21 4.99
CA THR A 87 -1.58 -1.52 3.62
C THR A 87 -1.25 -3.01 3.45
N LEU A 88 -0.58 -3.62 4.44
CA LEU A 88 -0.29 -5.05 4.44
C LEU A 88 -1.56 -5.91 4.64
N GLY A 89 -2.33 -5.61 5.69
CA GLY A 89 -3.50 -6.40 6.07
C GLY A 89 -4.65 -6.27 5.07
N PHE A 90 -5.01 -5.04 4.70
CA PHE A 90 -6.06 -4.78 3.73
C PHE A 90 -5.64 -5.20 2.32
N GLY A 91 -4.38 -4.98 1.92
CA GLY A 91 -3.87 -5.45 0.64
C GLY A 91 -3.96 -6.97 0.49
N ALA A 92 -3.55 -7.71 1.54
CA ALA A 92 -3.66 -9.17 1.57
C ALA A 92 -5.13 -9.64 1.55
N PHE A 93 -5.99 -8.97 2.30
CA PHE A 93 -7.42 -9.26 2.30
C PHE A 93 -8.05 -9.05 0.91
N VAL A 94 -7.76 -7.93 0.23
CA VAL A 94 -8.28 -7.63 -1.11
C VAL A 94 -7.83 -8.69 -2.12
N LEU A 95 -6.55 -9.06 -2.10
CA LEU A 95 -6.01 -10.14 -2.94
C LEU A 95 -6.77 -11.45 -2.71
N TRP A 96 -6.87 -11.88 -1.45
CA TRP A 96 -7.56 -13.11 -1.08
C TRP A 96 -9.03 -13.10 -1.49
N PHE A 97 -9.75 -12.01 -1.18
CA PHE A 97 -11.17 -11.88 -1.44
C PHE A 97 -11.49 -11.91 -2.94
N LEU A 98 -10.80 -11.07 -3.73
CA LEU A 98 -11.04 -10.96 -5.17
C LEU A 98 -10.62 -12.23 -5.91
N TRP A 99 -9.50 -12.84 -5.52
CA TRP A 99 -9.05 -14.08 -6.14
C TRP A 99 -10.00 -15.25 -5.86
N SER A 100 -10.50 -15.34 -4.63
CA SER A 100 -11.42 -16.41 -4.20
C SER A 100 -12.79 -16.29 -4.87
N ARG A 101 -13.25 -15.07 -5.16
CA ARG A 101 -14.58 -14.80 -5.77
C ARG A 101 -14.52 -14.40 -7.24
N ARG A 102 -13.39 -14.61 -7.91
CA ARG A 102 -13.17 -14.15 -9.30
C ARG A 102 -14.22 -14.66 -10.30
N SER A 103 -14.77 -15.86 -10.07
CA SER A 103 -15.81 -16.46 -10.91
C SER A 103 -17.20 -15.84 -10.71
N GLU A 104 -17.47 -15.28 -9.53
CA GLU A 104 -18.75 -14.64 -9.19
C GLU A 104 -18.75 -13.15 -9.57
N LEU A 105 -17.57 -12.52 -9.52
CA LEU A 105 -17.37 -11.09 -9.77
C LEU A 105 -17.08 -10.76 -11.24
N GLY A 106 -16.74 -11.78 -12.05
CA GLY A 106 -16.27 -11.63 -13.44
C GLY A 106 -17.29 -11.93 -14.54
N VAL A 107 -18.58 -12.06 -14.22
CA VAL A 107 -19.68 -12.35 -15.16
C VAL A 107 -20.41 -11.09 -15.57
#